data_AF-A0A918FNM2-F1
#
_entry.id   AF-A0A918FNM2-F1
#
_cell.length_a   1.000
_cell.length_b   1.000
_cell.length_c   1.000
_cell.angle_alpha   90.00
_cell.angle_beta   90.00
_cell.angle_gamma   90.00
#
_symmetry.space_group_name_H-M   'P 1'
#
loop_
_entity.id
_entity.type
_entity.pdbx_description
1 polymer ?
#
loop_
_entity_poly.entity_id
_entity_poly.type
_entity_poly.pdbx_seq_one_letter_code
_entity_poly.pdbx_strand_id
1 'polypeptide(L)'
;MTTLFDTTTVPAVNVTAGTGPLVIGLDIALVTSGVAGPGWANHFRTTGLAGEDRLQHIVDTAAGYYRNADLVLIEGAAYSMAKQVGHDEMSAARWMIRCDLRRRRIPFAVVTPDSRTIYATGRARWKDEETGKKLTPRQVKGKVRDEAARRYGIVFDGTARFDQADAYVLMAMGMDWLGYSLAEVPKTHSRALKGVAWPTQTVAVAR
;
A
#
# COMPACT_ATOMS: atom_id res chain seq x y z
N MET A 1 11.03 -19.80 34.90
CA MET A 1 10.03 -18.78 34.52
C MET A 1 10.13 -18.62 33.01
N THR A 2 9.33 -19.37 32.27
CA THR A 2 9.46 -19.55 30.82
C THR A 2 8.38 -18.74 30.15
N THR A 3 8.75 -17.67 29.44
CA THR A 3 7.79 -16.82 28.73
C THR A 3 7.27 -17.53 27.49
N LEU A 4 5.99 -17.88 27.54
CA LEU A 4 5.17 -18.35 26.42
C LEU A 4 5.23 -17.34 25.27
N PHE A 5 5.44 -17.81 24.05
CA PHE A 5 5.30 -17.03 22.83
C PHE A 5 3.84 -16.57 22.67
N ASP A 6 3.63 -15.26 22.65
CA ASP A 6 2.36 -14.63 22.29
C ASP A 6 2.19 -14.73 20.77
N THR A 7 1.60 -15.83 20.30
CA THR A 7 1.13 -15.98 18.93
C THR A 7 -0.05 -15.04 18.72
N THR A 8 0.21 -13.82 18.27
CA THR A 8 -0.81 -12.95 17.71
C THR A 8 -1.37 -13.64 16.46
N THR A 9 -2.53 -14.26 16.60
CA THR A 9 -3.29 -14.85 15.50
C THR A 9 -3.60 -13.76 14.49
N VAL A 10 -2.93 -13.81 13.34
CA VAL A 10 -3.34 -13.02 12.17
C VAL A 10 -4.76 -13.49 11.83
N PRO A 11 -5.78 -12.61 11.81
CA PRO A 11 -7.12 -13.04 11.49
C PRO A 11 -7.11 -13.64 10.08
N ALA A 12 -7.58 -14.87 9.96
CA ALA A 12 -7.86 -15.47 8.67
C ALA A 12 -8.96 -14.62 8.00
N VAL A 13 -8.57 -13.85 6.98
CA VAL A 13 -9.52 -13.11 6.16
C VAL A 13 -10.30 -14.15 5.36
N ASN A 14 -11.56 -14.36 5.74
CA ASN A 14 -12.53 -15.05 4.88
C ASN A 14 -12.78 -14.14 3.68
N VAL A 15 -12.00 -14.36 2.61
CA VAL A 15 -12.27 -13.78 1.31
C VAL A 15 -13.50 -14.50 0.80
N THR A 16 -14.68 -13.89 0.93
CA THR A 16 -15.81 -14.23 0.07
C THR A 16 -15.28 -14.11 -1.35
N ALA A 17 -15.25 -15.23 -2.08
CA ALA A 17 -14.79 -15.29 -3.46
C ALA A 17 -15.68 -14.38 -4.32
N GLY A 18 -15.32 -13.11 -4.39
CA GLY A 18 -15.83 -12.18 -5.37
C GLY A 18 -15.24 -12.56 -6.72
N THR A 19 -16.03 -12.43 -7.77
CA THR A 19 -15.72 -12.77 -9.17
C THR A 19 -14.60 -11.91 -9.79
N GLY A 20 -13.78 -11.21 -8.99
CA GLY A 20 -12.74 -10.29 -9.42
C GLY A 20 -11.36 -10.63 -8.86
N PRO A 21 -10.30 -10.00 -9.37
CA PRO A 21 -8.93 -10.31 -8.99
C PRO A 21 -8.61 -9.96 -7.54
N LEU A 22 -7.74 -10.76 -6.90
CA LEU A 22 -7.16 -10.47 -5.61
C LEU A 22 -5.95 -9.53 -5.78
N VAL A 23 -6.21 -8.23 -5.71
CA VAL A 23 -5.17 -7.19 -5.73
C VAL A 23 -4.79 -6.81 -4.31
N ILE A 24 -3.50 -6.76 -3.99
CA ILE A 24 -2.99 -6.33 -2.67
C ILE A 24 -2.17 -5.05 -2.80
N GLY A 25 -2.45 -4.06 -1.97
CA GLY A 25 -1.68 -2.83 -1.83
C GLY A 25 -0.82 -2.85 -0.58
N LEU A 26 0.43 -2.39 -0.69
CA LEU A 26 1.44 -2.39 0.37
C LEU A 26 2.07 -1.00 0.52
N ASP A 27 1.81 -0.34 1.65
CA ASP A 27 2.54 0.84 2.12
C ASP A 27 3.54 0.38 3.20
N ILE A 28 4.77 0.10 2.79
CA ILE A 28 5.78 -0.52 3.66
C ILE A 28 6.56 0.54 4.41
N ALA A 29 6.57 0.42 5.75
CA ALA A 29 7.38 1.23 6.64
C ALA A 29 8.14 0.39 7.68
N LEU A 30 9.19 0.97 8.27
CA LEU A 30 10.01 0.33 9.29
C LEU A 30 9.29 0.16 10.64
N VAL A 31 8.19 0.88 10.89
CA VAL A 31 7.47 0.83 12.18
C VAL A 31 6.04 0.34 12.00
N THR A 32 5.27 1.00 11.13
CA THR A 32 3.85 0.67 10.87
C THR A 32 3.65 0.59 9.37
N SER A 33 3.36 -0.61 8.86
CA SER A 33 3.06 -0.81 7.43
C SER A 33 1.57 -0.97 7.22
N GLY A 34 1.04 -0.31 6.19
CA GLY A 34 -0.33 -0.50 5.72
C GLY A 34 -0.42 -1.63 4.70
N VAL A 35 -1.51 -2.38 4.75
CA VAL A 35 -1.84 -3.43 3.78
C VAL A 35 -3.33 -3.41 3.48
N ALA A 36 -3.72 -3.60 2.22
CA ALA A 36 -5.12 -3.58 1.83
C ALA A 36 -5.44 -4.56 0.71
N GLY A 37 -6.69 -5.02 0.70
CA GLY A 37 -7.31 -5.78 -0.39
C GLY A 37 -8.71 -5.24 -0.68
N PRO A 38 -9.43 -5.76 -1.68
CA PRO A 38 -10.78 -5.28 -2.00
C PRO A 38 -11.69 -5.38 -0.77
N GLY A 39 -12.26 -4.25 -0.35
CA GLY A 39 -13.20 -4.18 0.78
C GLY A 39 -12.57 -4.14 2.17
N TRP A 40 -11.23 -4.17 2.30
CA TRP A 40 -10.58 -4.12 3.63
C TRP A 40 -9.23 -3.40 3.61
N ALA A 41 -8.86 -2.82 4.75
CA ALA A 41 -7.54 -2.28 5.02
C ALA A 41 -7.09 -2.69 6.43
N ASN A 42 -5.80 -3.00 6.57
CA ASN A 42 -5.19 -3.43 7.81
C ASN A 42 -3.77 -2.87 7.93
N HIS A 43 -3.09 -3.17 9.03
CA HIS A 43 -1.71 -2.78 9.25
C HIS A 43 -0.98 -3.82 10.09
N PHE A 44 0.34 -3.78 10.06
CA PHE A 44 1.19 -4.53 10.97
C PHE A 44 2.35 -3.66 11.46
N ARG A 45 2.97 -4.06 12.56
CA ARG A 45 4.01 -3.31 13.25
C ARG A 45 5.21 -4.18 13.57
N THR A 46 6.37 -3.55 13.67
CA THR A 46 7.67 -4.18 13.94
C THR A 46 8.18 -3.87 15.35
N THR A 47 7.28 -3.60 16.30
CA THR A 47 7.62 -3.15 17.65
C THR A 47 8.66 -4.05 18.30
N GLY A 48 9.78 -3.48 18.76
CA GLY A 48 10.85 -4.23 19.42
C GLY A 48 11.83 -4.95 18.50
N LEU A 49 11.65 -4.90 17.18
CA LEU A 49 12.56 -5.49 16.19
C LEU A 49 13.47 -4.43 15.58
N ALA A 50 14.67 -4.81 15.16
CA ALA A 50 15.64 -3.97 14.47
C ALA A 50 16.46 -4.78 13.46
N GLY A 51 17.12 -4.10 12.53
CA GLY A 51 18.05 -4.73 11.58
C GLY A 51 17.38 -5.84 10.76
N GLU A 52 18.11 -6.92 10.56
CA GLU A 52 17.70 -8.07 9.76
C GLU A 52 16.43 -8.74 10.29
N ASP A 53 16.25 -8.82 11.62
CA ASP A 53 15.04 -9.39 12.23
C ASP A 53 13.79 -8.59 11.88
N ARG A 54 13.90 -7.26 11.88
CA ARG A 54 12.82 -6.37 11.42
C ARG A 54 12.52 -6.60 9.94
N LEU A 55 13.56 -6.66 9.11
CA LEU A 55 13.41 -6.85 7.66
C LEU A 55 12.71 -8.17 7.35
N GLN A 56 13.15 -9.25 8.01
CA GLN A 56 12.55 -10.57 7.85
C GLN A 56 11.09 -10.58 8.30
N HIS A 57 10.80 -9.99 9.47
CA HIS A 57 9.42 -9.86 9.96
C HIS A 57 8.50 -9.10 8.99
N ILE A 58 8.99 -8.01 8.39
CA ILE A 58 8.23 -7.27 7.37
C ILE A 58 7.90 -8.16 6.17
N VAL A 59 8.89 -8.90 5.65
CA VAL A 59 8.70 -9.76 4.48
C VAL A 59 7.73 -10.89 4.77
N ASP A 60 7.91 -11.60 5.89
CA ASP A 60 7.07 -12.74 6.26
C ASP A 60 5.63 -12.32 6.53
N THR A 61 5.44 -11.21 7.26
CA THR A 61 4.12 -10.68 7.54
C THR A 61 3.43 -10.21 6.26
N ALA A 62 4.13 -9.47 5.39
CA ALA A 62 3.58 -9.05 4.11
C ALA A 62 3.22 -10.25 3.21
N ALA A 63 4.07 -11.28 3.15
CA ALA A 63 3.80 -12.52 2.40
C ALA A 63 2.56 -13.25 2.91
N GLY A 64 2.24 -13.11 4.20
CA GLY A 64 0.97 -13.54 4.79
C GLY A 64 -0.25 -13.02 4.02
N TYR A 65 -0.19 -11.80 3.51
CA TYR A 65 -1.28 -11.14 2.79
C TYR A 65 -1.27 -11.40 1.28
N TYR A 66 -0.08 -11.37 0.64
CA TYR A 66 -0.01 -11.39 -0.82
C TYR A 66 0.26 -12.76 -1.44
N ARG A 67 0.53 -13.82 -0.67
CA ARG A 67 0.96 -15.12 -1.25
C ARG A 67 0.01 -15.74 -2.28
N ASN A 68 -1.25 -15.33 -2.27
CA ASN A 68 -2.29 -15.78 -3.20
C ASN A 68 -2.81 -14.65 -4.11
N ALA A 69 -2.16 -13.49 -4.11
CA ALA A 69 -2.60 -12.34 -4.89
C ALA A 69 -2.34 -12.53 -6.38
N ASP A 70 -3.23 -11.98 -7.20
CA ASP A 70 -3.05 -11.91 -8.66
C ASP A 70 -2.13 -10.74 -9.03
N LEU A 71 -2.18 -9.65 -8.26
CA LEU A 71 -1.35 -8.47 -8.47
C LEU A 71 -1.02 -7.78 -7.14
N VAL A 72 0.21 -7.31 -6.99
CA VAL A 72 0.64 -6.55 -5.81
C VAL A 72 1.12 -5.15 -6.19
N LEU A 73 0.68 -4.14 -5.46
CA LEU A 73 1.10 -2.75 -5.59
C LEU A 73 1.93 -2.35 -4.39
N ILE A 74 3.12 -1.83 -4.64
CA ILE A 74 4.08 -1.45 -3.60
C ILE A 74 4.36 0.04 -3.72
N GLU A 75 4.28 0.79 -2.62
CA GLU A 75 4.77 2.18 -2.63
C GLU A 75 6.29 2.21 -2.88
N GLY A 76 6.70 3.02 -3.84
CA GLY A 76 8.10 3.29 -4.14
C GLY A 76 8.73 4.30 -3.18
N ALA A 77 10.05 4.45 -3.27
CA ALA A 77 10.77 5.41 -2.45
C ALA A 77 10.34 6.86 -2.73
N ALA A 78 10.15 7.65 -1.67
CA ALA A 78 10.10 9.10 -1.76
C ALA A 78 11.53 9.64 -1.87
N TYR A 79 12.06 9.77 -3.10
CA TYR A 79 13.46 10.21 -3.32
C TYR A 79 13.80 11.58 -2.73
N SER A 80 12.80 12.44 -2.50
CA SER A 80 12.97 13.71 -1.76
C SER A 80 13.42 13.51 -0.30
N MET A 81 13.30 12.30 0.23
CA MET A 81 13.63 11.91 1.61
C MET A 81 14.86 10.98 1.68
N ALA A 82 15.64 10.87 0.60
CA ALA A 82 16.73 9.89 0.45
C ALA A 82 17.88 9.99 1.48
N LYS A 83 17.96 11.07 2.27
CA LYS A 83 18.99 11.29 3.31
C LYS A 83 18.52 11.00 4.73
N GLN A 84 17.33 10.45 4.91
CA GLN A 84 16.80 10.14 6.24
C GLN A 84 17.37 8.84 6.81
N VAL A 85 17.54 8.80 8.12
CA VAL A 85 17.90 7.58 8.87
C VAL A 85 16.86 6.49 8.57
N GLY A 86 17.34 5.28 8.27
CA GLY A 86 16.50 4.14 7.90
C GLY A 86 16.10 4.09 6.41
N HIS A 87 16.54 5.02 5.56
CA HIS A 87 16.23 4.96 4.12
C HIS A 87 16.81 3.71 3.44
N ASP A 88 18.00 3.29 3.85
CA ASP A 88 18.65 2.08 3.35
C ASP A 88 17.88 0.82 3.77
N GLU A 89 17.60 0.66 5.07
CA GLU A 89 16.79 -0.43 5.62
C GLU A 89 15.40 -0.50 4.97
N MET A 90 14.74 0.64 4.77
CA MET A 90 13.46 0.71 4.06
C MET A 90 13.57 0.25 2.60
N SER A 91 14.67 0.61 1.95
CA SER A 91 14.93 0.19 0.58
C SER A 91 15.18 -1.32 0.52
N ALA A 92 15.93 -1.87 1.48
CA ALA A 92 16.13 -3.30 1.64
C ALA A 92 14.78 -4.04 1.81
N ALA A 93 13.91 -3.58 2.72
CA ALA A 93 12.58 -4.18 2.92
C ALA A 93 11.76 -4.25 1.62
N ARG A 94 11.68 -3.15 0.87
CA ARG A 94 10.97 -3.12 -0.42
C ARG A 94 11.61 -4.05 -1.45
N TRP A 95 12.94 -4.11 -1.54
CA TRP A 95 13.62 -5.02 -2.47
C TRP A 95 13.42 -6.49 -2.10
N MET A 96 13.47 -6.83 -0.80
CA MET A 96 13.24 -8.20 -0.33
C MET A 96 11.82 -8.67 -0.68
N ILE A 97 10.79 -7.81 -0.47
CA ILE A 97 9.41 -8.12 -0.91
C ILE A 97 9.36 -8.35 -2.43
N ARG A 98 10.01 -7.50 -3.23
CA ARG A 98 10.04 -7.66 -4.70
C ARG A 98 10.72 -8.96 -5.14
N CYS A 99 11.80 -9.35 -4.46
CA CYS A 99 12.47 -10.63 -4.68
C CYS A 99 11.55 -11.80 -4.32
N ASP A 100 10.82 -11.72 -3.20
CA ASP A 100 9.86 -12.73 -2.78
C ASP A 100 8.71 -12.91 -3.79
N LEU A 101 8.10 -11.80 -4.21
CA LEU A 101 7.06 -11.79 -5.25
C LEU A 101 7.57 -12.40 -6.57
N ARG A 102 8.79 -12.03 -7.00
CA ARG A 102 9.41 -12.63 -8.19
C ARG A 102 9.57 -14.13 -8.06
N ARG A 103 10.05 -14.62 -6.91
CA ARG A 103 10.24 -16.05 -6.64
C ARG A 103 8.92 -16.81 -6.67
N ARG A 104 7.83 -16.18 -6.22
CA ARG A 104 6.46 -16.73 -6.28
C ARG A 104 5.78 -16.56 -7.63
N ARG A 105 6.40 -15.84 -8.58
CA ARG A 105 5.81 -15.44 -9.87
C ARG A 105 4.52 -14.64 -9.71
N ILE A 106 4.44 -13.80 -8.68
CA ILE A 106 3.32 -12.89 -8.47
C ILE A 106 3.65 -11.56 -9.17
N PRO A 107 2.85 -11.12 -10.16
CA PRO A 107 3.00 -9.82 -10.79
C PRO A 107 2.92 -8.68 -9.77
N PHE A 108 3.77 -7.66 -9.95
CA PHE A 108 3.71 -6.48 -9.09
C PHE A 108 4.06 -5.20 -9.85
N ALA A 109 3.59 -4.06 -9.35
CA ALA A 109 3.99 -2.73 -9.80
C ALA A 109 4.48 -1.88 -8.63
N VAL A 110 5.44 -0.99 -8.90
CA VAL A 110 5.92 -0.01 -7.93
C VAL A 110 5.31 1.34 -8.26
N VAL A 111 4.61 1.94 -7.30
CA VAL A 111 3.86 3.18 -7.47
C VAL A 111 4.53 4.30 -6.70
N THR A 112 4.75 5.45 -7.33
CA THR A 112 5.34 6.60 -6.62
C THR A 112 4.34 7.23 -5.63
N PRO A 113 4.81 7.85 -4.54
CA PRO A 113 3.93 8.57 -3.62
C PRO A 113 3.09 9.66 -4.31
N ASP A 114 3.68 10.34 -5.31
CA ASP A 114 2.98 11.36 -6.11
C ASP A 114 1.87 10.73 -6.96
N SER A 115 2.11 9.61 -7.63
CA SER A 115 1.07 8.88 -8.40
C SER A 115 -0.09 8.46 -7.51
N ARG A 116 0.22 7.88 -6.34
CA ARG A 116 -0.79 7.49 -5.35
C ARG A 116 -1.63 8.69 -4.88
N THR A 117 -0.97 9.81 -4.57
CA THR A 117 -1.65 11.02 -4.13
C THR A 117 -2.52 11.61 -5.25
N ILE A 118 -2.01 11.68 -6.48
CA ILE A 118 -2.80 12.13 -7.65
C ILE A 118 -4.02 11.24 -7.85
N TYR A 119 -3.87 9.92 -7.74
CA TYR A 119 -4.99 9.00 -7.90
C TYR A 119 -6.05 9.18 -6.81
N ALA A 120 -5.63 9.36 -5.56
CA ALA A 120 -6.57 9.61 -4.47
C ALA A 120 -7.29 10.96 -4.60
N THR A 121 -6.53 12.03 -4.87
CA THR A 121 -6.99 13.41 -4.63
C THR A 121 -6.87 14.35 -5.84
N GLY A 122 -6.48 13.85 -7.01
CA GLY A 122 -6.40 14.61 -8.27
C GLY A 122 -5.15 15.47 -8.45
N ARG A 123 -4.28 15.58 -7.44
CA ARG A 123 -3.02 16.37 -7.49
C ARG A 123 -1.98 15.83 -6.51
N ALA A 124 -0.69 15.93 -6.85
CA ALA A 124 0.40 15.47 -6.00
C ALA A 124 0.76 16.46 -4.88
N ARG A 125 0.76 17.76 -5.21
CA ARG A 125 1.23 18.82 -4.31
C ARG A 125 0.06 19.66 -3.84
N TRP A 126 -0.02 19.84 -2.53
CA TRP A 126 -1.07 20.60 -1.88
C TRP A 126 -0.53 21.88 -1.26
N LYS A 127 -1.36 22.92 -1.32
CA LYS A 127 -1.17 24.16 -0.60
C LYS A 127 -2.42 24.43 0.22
N ASP A 128 -2.21 25.08 1.35
CA ASP A 128 -3.26 25.71 2.11
C ASP A 128 -3.84 26.88 1.31
N GLU A 129 -5.17 26.98 1.23
CA GLU A 129 -5.85 27.93 0.34
C GLU A 129 -5.78 29.36 0.87
N GLU A 130 -5.78 29.53 2.19
CA GLU A 130 -5.73 30.84 2.85
C GLU A 130 -4.31 31.40 2.87
N THR A 131 -3.33 30.58 3.27
CA THR A 131 -1.95 31.02 3.49
C THR A 131 -1.04 30.81 2.27
N GLY A 132 -1.48 30.02 1.28
CA GLY A 132 -0.68 29.64 0.11
C GLY A 132 0.52 28.73 0.41
N LYS A 133 0.72 28.32 1.67
CA LYS A 133 1.85 27.49 2.12
C LYS A 133 1.65 26.03 1.72
N LYS A 134 2.75 25.31 1.44
CA LYS A 134 2.69 23.87 1.17
C LYS A 134 2.17 23.12 2.39
N LEU A 135 1.27 22.16 2.16
CA LEU A 135 0.83 21.27 3.24
C LEU A 135 1.95 20.32 3.67
N THR A 136 1.96 19.98 4.95
CA THR A 136 2.87 18.96 5.50
C THR A 136 2.52 17.57 4.96
N PRO A 137 3.47 16.61 4.93
CA PRO A 137 3.20 15.24 4.51
C PRO A 137 2.02 14.60 5.25
N ARG A 138 1.89 14.88 6.55
CA ARG A 138 0.78 14.39 7.38
C ARG A 138 -0.58 14.96 6.97
N GLN A 139 -0.64 16.25 6.64
CA GLN A 139 -1.88 16.86 6.13
C GLN A 139 -2.26 16.29 4.75
N VAL A 140 -1.28 16.04 3.88
CA VAL A 140 -1.52 15.38 2.58
C VAL A 140 -2.04 13.95 2.79
N LYS A 141 -1.42 13.16 3.69
CA LYS A 141 -1.91 11.84 4.09
C LYS A 141 -3.36 11.90 4.63
N GLY A 142 -3.72 12.96 5.37
CA GLY A 142 -5.10 13.23 5.79
C GLY A 142 -6.07 13.37 4.62
N LYS A 143 -5.72 14.17 3.61
CA LYS A 143 -6.54 14.32 2.39
C LYS A 143 -6.69 13.01 1.61
N VAL A 144 -5.62 12.22 1.51
CA VAL A 144 -5.67 10.90 0.87
C VAL A 144 -6.66 9.99 1.60
N ARG A 145 -6.54 9.88 2.93
CA ARG A 145 -7.45 9.10 3.77
C ARG A 145 -8.91 9.52 3.57
N ASP A 146 -9.19 10.82 3.64
CA ASP A 146 -10.56 11.33 3.54
C ASP A 146 -11.19 11.07 2.17
N GLU A 147 -10.43 11.29 1.08
CA GLU A 147 -10.91 10.98 -0.26
C GLU A 147 -11.08 9.47 -0.50
N ALA A 148 -10.18 8.64 0.02
CA ALA A 148 -10.31 7.19 -0.08
C ALA A 148 -11.54 6.68 0.70
N ALA A 149 -11.76 7.18 1.92
CA ALA A 149 -12.90 6.80 2.73
C ALA A 149 -14.22 7.22 2.04
N ARG A 150 -14.28 8.45 1.53
CA ARG A 150 -15.44 8.97 0.81
C ARG A 150 -15.72 8.20 -0.48
N ARG A 151 -14.70 7.88 -1.27
CA ARG A 151 -14.86 7.23 -2.58
C ARG A 151 -15.22 5.76 -2.47
N TYR A 152 -14.64 5.05 -1.50
CA TYR A 152 -14.74 3.59 -1.42
C TYR A 152 -15.54 3.07 -0.22
N GLY A 153 -16.06 3.96 0.65
CA GLY A 153 -16.85 3.56 1.81
C GLY A 153 -16.07 2.80 2.88
N ILE A 154 -14.73 2.91 2.90
CA ILE A 154 -13.87 2.23 3.85
C ILE A 154 -13.57 3.13 5.04
N VAL A 155 -13.65 2.57 6.24
CA VAL A 155 -13.25 3.25 7.47
C VAL A 155 -11.77 2.98 7.73
N PHE A 156 -10.99 4.05 7.90
CA PHE A 156 -9.59 3.98 8.32
C PHE A 156 -9.47 4.59 9.72
N ASP A 157 -9.10 3.77 10.69
CA ASP A 157 -9.13 4.14 12.11
C ASP A 157 -7.80 3.88 12.82
N GLY A 158 -7.77 4.25 14.10
CA GLY A 158 -6.60 4.09 14.93
C GLY A 158 -5.38 4.91 14.47
N THR A 159 -4.22 4.48 14.95
CA THR A 159 -2.95 5.18 14.74
C THR A 159 -2.34 4.94 13.37
N ALA A 160 -2.75 3.86 12.67
CA ALA A 160 -2.27 3.46 11.35
C ALA A 160 -3.19 3.88 10.19
N ARG A 161 -4.26 4.66 10.46
CA ARG A 161 -5.26 5.10 9.47
C ARG A 161 -4.69 5.70 8.18
N PHE A 162 -3.53 6.34 8.25
CA PHE A 162 -2.92 6.92 7.05
C PHE A 162 -2.24 5.85 6.20
N ASP A 163 -1.52 4.93 6.84
CA ASP A 163 -0.80 3.85 6.15
C ASP A 163 -1.81 2.85 5.54
N GLN A 164 -2.90 2.57 6.26
CA GLN A 164 -4.05 1.81 5.73
C GLN A 164 -4.66 2.47 4.49
N ALA A 165 -4.89 3.78 4.53
CA ALA A 165 -5.46 4.52 3.39
C ALA A 165 -4.51 4.53 2.20
N ASP A 166 -3.21 4.73 2.45
CA ASP A 166 -2.18 4.74 1.42
C ASP A 166 -2.13 3.36 0.72
N ALA A 167 -2.15 2.26 1.49
CA ALA A 167 -2.24 0.90 0.97
C ALA A 167 -3.53 0.63 0.19
N TYR A 168 -4.68 1.11 0.67
CA TYR A 168 -5.96 0.92 -0.03
C TYR A 168 -5.99 1.64 -1.38
N VAL A 169 -5.43 2.84 -1.45
CA VAL A 169 -5.31 3.59 -2.70
C VAL A 169 -4.42 2.85 -3.70
N LEU A 170 -3.30 2.27 -3.25
CA LEU A 170 -2.43 1.44 -4.09
C LEU A 170 -3.20 0.25 -4.66
N MET A 171 -3.93 -0.50 -3.82
CA MET A 171 -4.78 -1.61 -4.27
C MET A 171 -5.81 -1.14 -5.30
N ALA A 172 -6.51 -0.04 -5.02
CA ALA A 172 -7.53 0.51 -5.92
C ALA A 172 -6.95 0.95 -7.27
N MET A 173 -5.70 1.45 -7.32
CA MET A 173 -5.01 1.73 -8.58
C MET A 173 -4.79 0.46 -9.41
N GLY A 174 -4.44 -0.66 -8.75
CA GLY A 174 -4.30 -1.96 -9.41
C GLY A 174 -5.61 -2.49 -9.96
N MET A 175 -6.68 -2.41 -9.17
CA MET A 175 -8.03 -2.78 -9.60
C MET A 175 -8.48 -1.98 -10.84
N ASP A 176 -8.25 -0.65 -10.84
CA ASP A 176 -8.59 0.22 -11.98
C ASP A 176 -7.76 -0.10 -13.22
N TRP A 177 -6.45 -0.35 -13.07
CA TRP A 177 -5.61 -0.77 -14.19
C TRP A 177 -6.04 -2.11 -14.81
N LEU A 178 -6.53 -3.04 -14.00
CA LEU A 178 -7.06 -4.33 -14.49
C LEU A 178 -8.47 -4.22 -15.12
N GLY A 179 -9.12 -3.05 -15.02
CA GLY A 179 -10.49 -2.84 -15.50
C GLY A 179 -11.59 -3.24 -14.50
N TYR A 180 -11.26 -3.41 -13.22
CA TYR A 180 -12.17 -3.75 -12.13
C TYR A 180 -12.29 -2.60 -11.13
N SER A 181 -12.39 -1.36 -11.63
CA SER A 181 -12.43 -0.15 -10.80
C SER A 181 -13.51 -0.27 -9.72
N LEU A 182 -13.13 -0.07 -8.45
CA LEU A 182 -14.03 -0.25 -7.30
C LEU A 182 -15.07 0.87 -7.16
N ALA A 183 -14.83 2.01 -7.82
CA ALA A 183 -15.71 3.17 -7.88
C ALA A 183 -15.32 4.03 -9.09
N GLU A 184 -16.15 5.01 -9.44
CA GLU A 184 -15.80 6.00 -10.47
C GLU A 184 -14.60 6.85 -10.03
N VAL A 185 -13.59 6.92 -10.90
CA VAL A 185 -12.37 7.71 -10.69
C VAL A 185 -12.28 8.80 -11.76
N PRO A 186 -12.31 10.10 -11.39
CA PRO A 186 -12.24 11.18 -12.35
C PRO A 186 -10.96 11.14 -13.19
N LYS A 187 -11.00 11.64 -14.44
CA LYS A 187 -9.83 11.63 -15.36
C LYS A 187 -8.59 12.36 -14.79
N THR A 188 -8.81 13.39 -13.97
CA THR A 188 -7.73 14.11 -13.27
C THR A 188 -7.00 13.25 -12.23
N HIS A 189 -7.63 12.17 -11.78
CA HIS A 189 -7.09 11.17 -10.85
C HIS A 189 -6.50 9.98 -11.61
N SER A 190 -7.27 9.34 -12.49
CA SER A 190 -6.86 8.12 -13.21
C SER A 190 -5.66 8.34 -14.15
N ARG A 191 -5.35 9.59 -14.54
CA ARG A 191 -4.09 9.93 -15.23
C ARG A 191 -2.83 9.45 -14.48
N ALA A 192 -2.90 9.28 -13.16
CA ALA A 192 -1.81 8.77 -12.35
C ALA A 192 -1.34 7.38 -12.77
N LEU A 193 -2.26 6.55 -13.29
CA LEU A 193 -1.95 5.19 -13.75
C LEU A 193 -0.94 5.17 -14.89
N LYS A 194 -0.88 6.23 -15.71
CA LYS A 194 0.08 6.35 -16.83
C LYS A 194 1.53 6.46 -16.35
N GLY A 195 1.75 6.94 -15.12
CA GLY A 195 3.07 7.08 -14.53
C GLY A 195 3.56 5.84 -13.79
N VAL A 196 2.78 4.76 -13.76
CA VAL A 196 3.13 3.52 -13.07
C VAL A 196 3.77 2.55 -14.06
N ALA A 197 4.89 1.96 -13.66
CA ALA A 197 5.52 0.88 -14.40
C ALA A 197 4.81 -0.44 -14.08
N TRP A 198 3.78 -0.75 -14.87
CA TRP A 198 2.98 -1.97 -14.72
C TRP A 198 3.77 -3.23 -15.09
N PRO A 199 3.44 -4.40 -14.50
CA PRO A 199 4.07 -5.65 -14.88
C PRO A 199 3.79 -5.98 -16.34
N THR A 200 4.80 -6.50 -17.03
CA THR A 200 4.66 -6.98 -18.42
C THR A 200 4.08 -8.38 -18.52
N GLN A 201 4.05 -9.12 -17.40
CA GLN A 201 3.43 -10.43 -17.32
C GLN A 201 1.91 -10.27 -17.33
N THR A 202 1.22 -11.15 -18.07
CA THR A 202 -0.23 -11.22 -18.03
C THR A 202 -0.68 -11.58 -16.62
N VAL A 203 -1.51 -10.72 -16.02
CA VAL A 203 -2.22 -11.05 -14.78
C VAL A 203 -3.41 -11.93 -15.15
N ALA A 204 -3.40 -13.18 -14.71
CA ALA A 204 -4.50 -14.09 -14.95
C ALA A 204 -5.68 -13.69 -14.04
N VAL A 205 -6.68 -13.03 -14.62
CA VAL A 205 -7.89 -12.61 -13.90
C VAL A 205 -9.10 -13.25 -14.58
N ALA A 206 -10.03 -13.79 -13.80
CA ALA A 206 -11.31 -14.25 -14.31
C ALA A 206 -12.12 -13.01 -14.73
N ARG A 207 -12.44 -12.90 -16.03
CA ARG A 207 -13.33 -11.86 -16.58
C ARG A 207 -14.76 -12.34 -16.62
#